data_AF-A0A9D5L4F8-F1
#
_entry.id   AF-A0A9D5L4F8-F1
#
_cell.length_a   1.000
_cell.length_b   1.000
_cell.length_c   1.000
_cell.angle_alpha   90.00
_cell.angle_beta   90.00
_cell.angle_gamma   90.00
#
_symmetry.space_group_name_H-M   'P 1'
#
loop_
_entity.id
_entity.type
_entity.pdbx_description
1 polymer ?
#
loop_
_entity_poly.entity_id
_entity_poly.type
_entity_poly.pdbx_seq_one_letter_code
_entity_poly.pdbx_strand_id
1 'polypeptide(L)'
;MRIGKAMTVIAAVLGLVCGPLVSASGRGLHYVDSVVDLGEVMASGPKRVCRFRVVNMTDSAVSIYGATTTCGCTLPDYPKTPLAPGDTAVVTAVFDPSGQPPGQFLKKLRVLDTSLPGQGVPLRVQGVIK
;
A
#
# COMPACT_ATOMS: atom_id res chain seq x y z
N MET A 1 76.36 8.56 -12.45
CA MET A 1 75.80 8.93 -13.77
C MET A 1 74.40 8.35 -13.83
N ARG A 2 73.41 9.13 -13.37
CA ARG A 2 72.40 9.83 -14.19
C ARG A 2 71.29 8.92 -14.75
N ILE A 3 70.11 9.11 -14.14
CA ILE A 3 68.79 9.30 -14.80
C ILE A 3 68.05 8.04 -15.28
N GLY A 4 67.06 7.64 -14.46
CA GLY A 4 65.64 7.69 -14.84
C GLY A 4 65.06 6.57 -15.72
N LYS A 5 64.03 5.89 -15.20
CA LYS A 5 62.83 5.57 -15.97
C LYS A 5 61.61 5.34 -15.06
N ALA A 6 60.72 6.33 -15.19
CA ALA A 6 59.30 6.45 -14.86
C ALA A 6 58.56 5.30 -14.16
N MET A 7 57.96 5.68 -13.03
CA MET A 7 56.64 5.25 -12.56
C MET A 7 55.63 5.13 -13.71
N THR A 8 54.92 4.00 -13.80
CA THR A 8 53.51 3.99 -14.21
C THR A 8 52.83 2.79 -13.55
N VAL A 9 52.19 3.03 -12.42
CA VAL A 9 51.24 2.10 -11.79
C VAL A 9 49.93 2.26 -12.54
N ILE A 10 49.56 1.30 -13.39
CA ILE A 10 48.24 1.26 -14.00
C ILE A 10 47.31 0.57 -13.00
N ALA A 11 46.65 1.37 -12.16
CA ALA A 11 45.54 0.92 -11.34
C ALA A 11 44.33 0.67 -12.25
N ALA A 12 44.01 -0.60 -12.49
CA ALA A 12 42.75 -0.99 -13.13
C ALA A 12 41.61 -0.79 -12.12
N VAL A 13 41.00 0.39 -12.12
CA VAL A 13 39.71 0.62 -11.47
C VAL A 13 38.67 -0.06 -12.35
N LEU A 14 38.34 -1.31 -12.01
CA LEU A 14 37.19 -2.02 -12.59
C LEU A 14 35.94 -1.28 -12.10
N GLY A 15 35.47 -0.36 -12.92
CA GLY A 15 34.30 0.46 -12.65
C GLY A 15 33.10 -0.43 -12.34
N LEU A 16 32.63 -0.36 -11.10
CA LEU A 16 31.28 -0.75 -10.76
C LEU A 16 30.38 0.28 -11.46
N VAL A 17 29.97 -0.03 -12.70
CA VAL A 17 28.95 0.76 -13.38
C VAL A 17 27.64 0.48 -12.65
N CYS A 18 27.38 1.26 -11.61
CA CYS A 18 26.05 1.38 -11.02
C CYS A 18 25.19 2.02 -12.11
N GLY A 19 24.62 1.20 -12.99
CA GLY A 19 23.57 1.65 -13.90
C GLY A 19 22.49 2.33 -13.07
N PRO A 20 21.82 3.38 -13.59
CA PRO A 20 20.77 4.03 -12.83
C PRO A 20 19.77 2.97 -12.40
N LEU A 21 19.47 2.92 -11.10
CA LEU A 21 18.30 2.20 -10.60
C LEU A 21 17.11 2.82 -11.31
N VAL A 22 16.64 2.17 -12.38
CA VAL A 22 15.34 2.48 -12.96
C VAL A 22 14.35 2.09 -11.89
N SER A 23 13.88 3.10 -11.15
CA SER A 23 12.73 2.93 -10.26
C SER A 23 11.58 2.45 -11.14
N ALA A 24 11.07 1.26 -10.85
CA ALA A 24 9.87 0.76 -11.51
C ALA A 24 8.72 1.67 -11.08
N SER A 25 8.37 2.67 -11.89
CA SER A 25 7.22 3.54 -11.63
C SER A 25 5.97 2.67 -11.55
N GLY A 26 5.46 2.47 -10.34
CA GLY A 26 4.25 1.71 -10.10
C GLY A 26 3.07 2.43 -10.74
N ARG A 27 2.16 1.68 -11.36
CA ARG A 27 0.86 2.24 -11.78
C ARG A 27 0.03 2.52 -10.52
N GLY A 28 0.20 3.72 -9.98
CA GLY A 28 -0.58 4.25 -8.86
C GLY A 28 -0.11 3.79 -7.48
N LEU A 29 -1.01 3.95 -6.51
CA LEU A 29 -0.78 3.55 -5.12
C LEU A 29 -0.64 2.02 -5.00
N HIS A 30 0.41 1.58 -4.32
CA HIS A 30 0.64 0.17 -4.02
C HIS A 30 0.11 -0.17 -2.63
N TYR A 31 -0.91 -1.02 -2.57
CA TYR A 31 -1.45 -1.53 -1.30
C TYR A 31 -0.72 -2.81 -0.90
N VAL A 32 0.00 -2.75 0.21
CA VAL A 32 0.71 -3.89 0.80
C VAL A 32 -0.29 -4.94 1.29
N ASP A 33 -1.39 -4.46 1.85
CA ASP A 33 -2.51 -5.29 2.30
C ASP A 33 -3.72 -4.99 1.41
N SER A 34 -4.23 -5.99 0.69
CA SER A 34 -5.49 -5.88 -0.08
C SER A 34 -6.63 -6.69 0.52
N VAL A 35 -6.30 -7.59 1.45
CA VAL A 35 -7.24 -8.44 2.20
C VAL A 35 -6.83 -8.43 3.67
N VAL A 36 -7.78 -8.16 4.54
CA VAL A 36 -7.65 -8.37 5.99
C VAL A 36 -8.56 -9.53 6.37
N ASP A 37 -7.98 -10.62 6.84
CA ASP A 37 -8.72 -11.75 7.40
C ASP A 37 -8.84 -11.58 8.91
N LEU A 38 -10.08 -11.50 9.40
CA LEU A 38 -10.40 -11.39 10.82
C LEU A 38 -10.47 -12.75 11.52
N GLY A 39 -10.38 -13.85 10.77
CA GLY A 39 -10.57 -15.20 11.27
C GLY A 39 -11.98 -15.36 11.82
N GLU A 40 -12.07 -15.95 13.02
CA GLU A 40 -13.33 -16.13 13.72
C GLU A 40 -13.71 -14.88 14.54
N VAL A 41 -14.94 -14.42 14.37
CA VAL A 41 -15.49 -13.25 15.04
C VAL A 41 -16.81 -13.62 15.69
N MET A 42 -16.98 -13.36 16.97
CA MET A 42 -18.27 -13.57 17.63
C MET A 42 -19.26 -12.48 17.20
N ALA A 43 -20.52 -12.83 16.94
CA ALA A 43 -21.56 -11.85 16.64
C ALA A 43 -21.73 -10.79 17.77
N SER A 44 -21.49 -11.17 19.02
CA SER A 44 -21.48 -10.30 20.21
C SER A 44 -20.10 -9.68 20.51
N GLY A 45 -19.12 -9.93 19.66
CA GLY A 45 -17.75 -9.47 19.84
C GLY A 45 -17.56 -7.98 19.57
N PRO A 46 -16.41 -7.40 19.95
CA PRO A 46 -16.16 -5.98 19.70
C PRO A 46 -15.97 -5.67 18.21
N LYS A 47 -16.07 -4.39 17.84
CA LYS A 47 -15.70 -3.92 16.51
C LYS A 47 -14.22 -4.23 16.21
N ARG A 48 -13.89 -4.49 14.95
CA ARG A 48 -12.52 -4.78 14.49
C ARG A 48 -12.03 -3.66 13.57
N VAL A 49 -10.87 -3.08 13.90
CA VAL A 49 -10.22 -2.08 13.05
C VAL A 49 -9.30 -2.80 12.06
N CYS A 50 -9.66 -2.75 10.79
CA CYS A 50 -8.87 -3.29 9.68
C CYS A 50 -7.98 -2.18 9.13
N ARG A 51 -6.70 -2.49 8.87
CA ARG A 51 -5.72 -1.53 8.37
C ARG A 51 -5.14 -2.04 7.06
N PHE A 52 -5.14 -1.17 6.06
CA PHE A 52 -4.57 -1.42 4.74
C PHE A 52 -3.41 -0.45 4.53
N ARG A 53 -2.18 -0.95 4.57
CA ARG A 53 -1.00 -0.12 4.32
C ARG A 53 -0.86 0.16 2.84
N VAL A 54 -0.53 1.40 2.53
CA VAL A 54 -0.36 1.88 1.16
C VAL A 54 0.95 2.64 1.03
N VAL A 55 1.60 2.49 -0.11
CA VAL A 55 2.82 3.19 -0.51
C VAL A 55 2.57 3.91 -1.82
N ASN A 56 2.96 5.17 -1.92
CA ASN A 56 2.96 5.86 -3.20
C ASN A 56 4.20 5.46 -4.02
N MET A 57 4.01 4.59 -5.02
CA MET A 57 5.07 4.12 -5.91
C MET A 57 5.14 4.90 -7.23
N THR A 58 4.41 6.01 -7.34
CA THR A 58 4.47 6.91 -8.51
C THR A 58 5.58 7.95 -8.35
N ASP A 59 5.81 8.73 -9.41
CA ASP A 59 6.76 9.85 -9.47
C ASP A 59 6.13 11.20 -9.11
N SER A 60 4.85 11.21 -8.69
CA SER A 60 4.08 12.42 -8.40
C SER A 60 3.26 12.27 -7.11
N ALA A 61 2.83 13.39 -6.53
CA ALA A 61 1.97 13.35 -5.36
C ALA A 61 0.59 12.76 -5.70
N VAL A 62 0.09 11.83 -4.89
CA VAL A 62 -1.20 11.16 -5.11
C VAL A 62 -2.13 11.43 -3.94
N SER A 63 -3.35 11.88 -4.23
CA SER A 63 -4.38 12.15 -3.22
C SER A 63 -5.41 11.05 -3.21
N ILE A 64 -5.66 10.47 -2.04
CA ILE A 64 -6.84 9.63 -1.80
C ILE A 64 -8.02 10.57 -1.53
N TYR A 65 -9.04 10.53 -2.39
CA TYR A 65 -10.19 11.43 -2.29
C TYR A 65 -11.50 10.72 -1.92
N GLY A 66 -11.48 9.39 -1.82
CA GLY A 66 -12.66 8.64 -1.45
C GLY A 66 -12.36 7.21 -1.04
N ALA A 67 -13.19 6.69 -0.16
CA ALA A 67 -13.27 5.27 0.14
C ALA A 67 -14.75 4.91 0.27
N THR A 68 -15.19 3.91 -0.47
CA THR A 68 -16.59 3.48 -0.53
C THR A 68 -16.72 2.02 -0.14
N THR A 69 -17.85 1.69 0.49
CA THR A 69 -18.16 0.34 0.96
C THR A 69 -19.45 -0.13 0.33
N THR A 70 -19.52 -1.40 -0.05
CA THR A 70 -20.76 -1.98 -0.60
C THR A 70 -21.84 -2.22 0.47
N CYS A 71 -21.48 -2.14 1.75
CA CYS A 71 -22.37 -2.33 2.89
C CYS A 71 -22.07 -1.28 3.97
N GLY A 72 -23.10 -0.61 4.50
CA GLY A 72 -22.95 0.51 5.44
C GLY A 72 -22.40 0.15 6.82
N CYS A 73 -22.13 -1.13 7.12
CA CYS A 73 -21.56 -1.57 8.39
C CYS A 73 -20.04 -1.37 8.49
N THR A 74 -19.41 -0.79 7.46
CA THR A 74 -17.97 -0.58 7.43
C THR A 74 -17.67 0.88 7.17
N LEU A 75 -17.12 1.57 8.16
CA LEU A 75 -16.77 2.98 8.06
C LEU A 75 -15.30 3.10 7.64
N PRO A 76 -14.99 3.58 6.42
CA PRO A 76 -13.63 3.75 5.98
C PRO A 76 -13.07 5.11 6.43
N ASP A 77 -11.77 5.14 6.75
CA ASP A 77 -11.01 6.38 6.91
C ASP A 77 -9.66 6.28 6.17
N TYR A 78 -9.16 7.43 5.73
CA TYR A 78 -8.01 7.54 4.82
C TYR A 78 -7.33 8.91 4.96
N PRO A 79 -6.02 9.02 4.65
CA PRO A 79 -5.30 10.29 4.72
C PRO A 79 -5.92 11.35 3.81
N LYS A 80 -6.09 12.57 4.34
CA LYS A 80 -6.62 13.72 3.57
C LYS A 80 -5.53 14.58 2.94
N THR A 81 -4.27 14.30 3.24
CA THR A 81 -3.10 14.94 2.65
C THR A 81 -2.60 14.12 1.46
N PRO A 82 -2.11 14.77 0.39
CA PRO A 82 -1.43 14.06 -0.69
C PRO A 82 -0.23 13.26 -0.17
N LEU A 83 0.01 12.09 -0.75
CA LEU A 83 1.18 11.25 -0.49
C LEU A 83 2.25 11.60 -1.52
N ALA A 84 3.43 12.05 -1.10
CA ALA A 84 4.56 12.29 -2.00
C ALA A 84 5.13 10.96 -2.53
N PRO A 85 5.96 10.96 -3.58
CA PRO A 85 6.66 9.75 -4.03
C PRO A 85 7.42 9.06 -2.89
N GLY A 86 7.14 7.78 -2.67
CA GLY A 86 7.73 6.98 -1.59
C GLY A 86 7.01 7.09 -0.23
N ASP A 87 6.06 8.01 -0.06
CA ASP A 87 5.32 8.14 1.19
C ASP A 87 4.44 6.90 1.45
N THR A 88 4.23 6.63 2.74
CA THR A 88 3.36 5.56 3.21
C THR A 88 2.19 6.11 4.00
N ALA A 89 1.06 5.41 3.95
CA ALA A 89 -0.11 5.73 4.76
C ALA A 89 -0.93 4.48 5.09
N VAL A 90 -2.02 4.69 5.81
CA VAL A 90 -2.96 3.63 6.19
C VAL A 90 -4.37 4.05 5.84
N VAL A 91 -5.07 3.19 5.09
CA VAL A 91 -6.53 3.24 4.96
C VAL A 91 -7.11 2.30 6.03
N THR A 92 -8.07 2.76 6.81
CA THR A 92 -8.72 1.97 7.85
C THR A 92 -10.17 1.66 7.51
N ALA A 93 -10.67 0.54 8.02
CA ALA A 93 -12.05 0.13 7.91
C ALA A 93 -12.50 -0.52 9.22
N VAL A 94 -13.60 -0.04 9.82
CA VAL A 94 -14.12 -0.64 11.05
C VAL A 94 -15.21 -1.65 10.72
N PHE A 95 -14.98 -2.92 11.04
CA PHE A 95 -15.98 -3.99 10.91
C PHE A 95 -16.75 -4.15 12.22
N ASP A 96 -18.08 -4.07 12.15
CA ASP A 96 -18.98 -4.37 13.27
C ASP A 96 -19.65 -5.74 13.06
N PRO A 97 -19.35 -6.75 13.90
CA PRO A 97 -19.98 -8.07 13.79
C PRO A 97 -21.44 -8.07 14.29
N SER A 98 -21.86 -7.05 15.03
CA SER A 98 -23.19 -6.99 15.64
C SER A 98 -24.30 -7.05 14.60
N GLY A 99 -25.22 -8.01 14.76
CA GLY A 99 -26.36 -8.19 13.85
C GLY A 99 -26.02 -8.75 12.47
N GLN A 100 -24.77 -9.16 12.23
CA GLN A 100 -24.41 -9.90 11.02
C GLN A 100 -24.84 -11.38 11.17
N PRO A 101 -25.27 -12.04 10.07
CA PRO A 101 -25.62 -13.45 10.10
C PRO A 101 -24.38 -14.33 10.36
N PRO A 102 -24.54 -15.51 11.02
CA PRO A 102 -23.44 -16.45 11.20
C PRO A 102 -22.95 -17.02 9.86
N GLY A 103 -21.69 -17.44 9.84
CA GLY A 103 -21.03 -18.01 8.66
C GLY A 103 -19.98 -17.10 8.02
N GLN A 104 -19.53 -17.48 6.83
CA GLN A 104 -18.48 -16.75 6.11
C GLN A 104 -18.99 -15.37 5.64
N PHE A 105 -18.13 -14.36 5.75
CA PHE A 105 -18.41 -13.05 5.18
C PHE A 105 -17.25 -12.53 4.35
N LEU A 106 -17.59 -11.72 3.35
CA LEU A 106 -16.65 -10.94 2.55
C LEU A 106 -17.20 -9.52 2.36
N LYS A 107 -16.53 -8.52 2.94
CA LYS A 107 -16.86 -7.11 2.75
C LYS A 107 -15.88 -6.48 1.77
N LYS A 108 -16.39 -5.70 0.82
CA LYS A 108 -15.60 -5.02 -0.21
C LYS A 108 -15.54 -3.52 0.07
N LEU A 109 -14.32 -3.00 0.08
CA LEU A 109 -13.99 -1.58 0.04
C LEU A 109 -13.47 -1.23 -1.36
N ARG A 110 -13.71 0.00 -1.80
CA ARG A 110 -13.04 0.60 -2.96
C ARG A 110 -12.45 1.93 -2.56
N VAL A 111 -11.14 2.08 -2.76
CA VAL A 111 -10.44 3.35 -2.54
C VAL A 111 -10.27 4.07 -3.88
N LEU A 112 -10.50 5.38 -3.89
CA LEU A 112 -10.41 6.25 -5.05
C LEU A 112 -9.27 7.24 -4.85
N ASP A 113 -8.40 7.35 -5.84
CA ASP A 113 -7.23 8.22 -5.80
C ASP A 113 -6.94 8.84 -7.18
N THR A 114 -6.10 9.88 -7.18
CA THR A 114 -5.80 10.66 -8.38
C THR A 114 -4.87 9.97 -9.38
N SER A 115 -4.20 8.88 -8.99
CA SER A 115 -3.29 8.15 -9.89
C SER A 115 -4.03 7.21 -10.84
N LEU A 116 -5.23 6.77 -10.47
CA LEU A 116 -6.12 5.94 -11.29
C LEU A 116 -7.57 6.50 -11.27
N PRO A 117 -7.82 7.68 -11.88
CA PRO A 117 -9.12 8.34 -11.82
C PRO A 117 -10.26 7.45 -12.34
N GLY A 118 -11.33 7.34 -11.55
CA GLY A 118 -12.50 6.52 -11.88
C GLY A 118 -12.29 5.00 -11.70
N GLN A 119 -11.07 4.54 -11.46
CA GLN A 119 -10.77 3.14 -11.14
C GLN A 119 -10.51 2.99 -9.65
N GLY A 120 -11.53 2.54 -8.91
CA GLY A 120 -11.36 2.26 -7.48
C GLY A 120 -10.55 1.00 -7.21
N VAL A 121 -9.51 1.12 -6.39
CA VAL A 121 -8.68 0.01 -5.91
C VAL A 121 -9.49 -0.84 -4.94
N PRO A 122 -9.70 -2.14 -5.22
CA PRO A 122 -10.51 -3.00 -4.37
C PRO A 122 -9.73 -3.49 -3.16
N LEU A 123 -10.29 -3.31 -1.97
CA LEU A 123 -9.82 -3.86 -0.69
C LEU A 123 -10.89 -4.78 -0.10
N ARG A 124 -10.49 -5.73 0.74
CA ARG A 124 -11.40 -6.76 1.27
C ARG A 124 -11.19 -6.98 2.76
N VAL A 125 -12.28 -7.21 3.47
CA VAL A 125 -12.28 -7.74 4.85
C VAL A 125 -13.06 -9.03 4.84
N GLN A 126 -12.49 -10.11 5.38
CA GLN A 126 -13.12 -11.43 5.38
C GLN A 126 -12.99 -12.11 6.75
N GLY A 127 -13.75 -13.18 6.93
CA GLY A 127 -13.71 -14.01 8.13
C GLY A 127 -14.95 -14.88 8.25
N VAL A 128 -15.17 -15.42 9.45
CA VAL A 128 -16.32 -16.25 9.82
C VAL A 128 -16.95 -15.70 11.08
N ILE A 129 -18.27 -15.49 11.05
CA ILE A 129 -19.04 -15.16 12.25
C ILE A 129 -19.51 -16.44 12.93
N LYS A 130 -19.25 -16.54 14.24
CA LYS A 130 -19.76 -17.58 15.14
C LYS A 130 -20.83 -17.04 16.07
#